data_AF-A0AAJ1WS12-F1
#
_entry.id   AF-A0AAJ1WS12-F1
#
_cell.length_a   1.000
_cell.length_b   1.000
_cell.length_c   1.000
_cell.angle_alpha   90.00
_cell.angle_beta   90.00
_cell.angle_gamma   90.00
#
_symmetry.space_group_name_H-M   'P 1'
#
loop_
_entity.id
_entity.type
_entity.pdbx_description
1 polymer ?
#
loop_
_entity_poly.entity_id
_entity_poly.type
_entity_poly.pdbx_seq_one_letter_code
_entity_poly.pdbx_strand_id
1 'polypeptide(L)' 'MSGSATFGRDRAERYYAGLKALFILLAENPLMARLRDDFVRPVRLYPYRAHVVAYVEQADGILIVRVLHGRQDWARHLT' A
#
# COMPACT_ATOMS: atom_id res chain seq x y z
N MET A 1 -30.55 20.52 -8.99
CA MET A 1 -29.38 20.58 -8.09
C MET A 1 -29.19 19.20 -7.49
N SER A 2 -28.25 18.40 -7.98
CA SER A 2 -28.05 17.01 -7.52
C SER A 2 -26.67 16.86 -6.89
N GLY A 3 -26.65 16.53 -5.60
CA GLY A 3 -25.48 16.40 -4.74
C GLY A 3 -24.71 15.09 -4.91
N SER A 4 -24.09 14.87 -6.06
CA SER A 4 -23.28 13.68 -6.35
C SER A 4 -21.78 13.84 -6.09
N ALA A 5 -21.26 15.07 -6.01
CA ALA A 5 -19.82 15.30 -5.83
C ALA A 5 -19.31 15.15 -4.39
N THR A 6 -20.14 15.48 -3.39
CA THR A 6 -19.72 15.53 -1.98
C THR A 6 -19.47 14.12 -1.40
N PHE A 7 -20.31 13.14 -1.75
CA PHE A 7 -20.14 11.76 -1.27
C PHE A 7 -18.90 11.04 -1.82
N GLY A 8 -18.47 11.38 -3.05
CA GLY A 8 -17.24 10.82 -3.65
C GLY A 8 -15.97 11.35 -2.99
N ARG A 9 -15.96 12.64 -2.63
CA ARG A 9 -14.84 13.30 -1.95
C ARG A 9 -14.59 12.71 -0.56
N ASP A 10 -15.65 12.54 0.24
CA ASP A 10 -15.53 11.97 1.59
C ASP A 10 -14.95 10.54 1.59
N ARG A 11 -15.32 9.74 0.58
CA ARG A 11 -14.76 8.39 0.43
C ARG A 11 -13.29 8.42 0.03
N ALA A 12 -12.90 9.30 -0.89
CA ALA A 12 -11.52 9.46 -1.32
C ALA A 12 -10.63 9.97 -0.18
N GLU A 13 -11.08 10.95 0.60
CA GLU A 13 -10.35 11.49 1.74
C GLU A 13 -10.15 10.43 2.84
N ARG A 14 -11.20 9.66 3.17
CA ARG A 14 -11.08 8.55 4.14
C ARG A 14 -10.16 7.45 3.65
N TYR A 15 -10.18 7.16 2.35
CA TYR A 15 -9.28 6.18 1.74
C TYR A 15 -7.81 6.62 1.87
N TYR A 16 -7.53 7.88 1.54
CA TYR A 16 -6.20 8.46 1.65
C TYR A 16 -5.71 8.54 3.10
N ALA A 17 -6.58 8.94 4.04
CA ALA A 17 -6.26 8.93 5.46
C ALA A 17 -5.90 7.53 5.97
N GLY A 18 -6.65 6.51 5.52
CA GLY A 18 -6.39 5.12 5.86
C GLY A 18 -5.07 4.59 5.29
N LEU A 19 -4.68 4.97 4.07
CA LEU A 19 -3.35 4.66 3.51
C LEU A 19 -2.23 5.29 4.34
N LYS A 20 -2.37 6.56 4.74
CA LYS A 20 -1.37 7.23 5.60
C LYS A 20 -1.21 6.51 6.94
N ALA A 21 -2.32 6.14 7.58
CA ALA A 21 -2.28 5.38 8.83
C ALA A 21 -1.60 4.02 8.65
N LEU A 22 -1.86 3.33 7.53
CA LEU A 22 -1.18 2.09 7.20
C LEU A 22 0.33 2.28 7.02
N PHE A 23 0.78 3.36 6.36
CA PHE A 23 2.20 3.59 6.17
C PHE A 23 2.94 3.79 7.51
N ILE A 24 2.32 4.50 8.45
CA ILE A 24 2.84 4.64 9.81
C ILE A 24 2.92 3.27 10.49
N LEU A 25 1.84 2.48 10.43
CA LEU A 25 1.80 1.14 11.02
C LEU A 25 2.90 0.22 10.47
N LEU A 26 3.14 0.26 9.16
CA LEU A 26 4.18 -0.55 8.50
C LEU A 26 5.58 -0.04 8.84
N ALA A 27 5.78 1.27 9.01
CA ALA A 27 7.04 1.84 9.47
C ALA A 27 7.35 1.44 10.93
N GLU A 28 6.34 1.41 11.79
CA GLU A 28 6.46 0.97 13.18
C GLU A 28 6.64 -0.55 13.31
N ASN A 29 6.13 -1.32 12.34
CA ASN A 29 6.19 -2.78 12.33
C ASN A 29 6.68 -3.32 10.97
N PRO A 30 7.96 -3.09 10.59
CA PRO A 30 8.46 -3.40 9.25
C PRO A 30 8.40 -4.88 8.88
N LEU A 31 8.32 -5.78 9.87
CA LEU A 31 8.28 -7.22 9.68
C LEU A 31 6.86 -7.78 9.52
N MET A 32 5.82 -6.95 9.69
CA MET A 32 4.42 -7.37 9.75
C MET A 32 3.93 -8.01 8.43
N ALA A 33 4.41 -7.52 7.29
CA ALA A 33 4.04 -8.06 5.99
C ALA A 33 4.99 -9.19 5.59
N ARG A 34 4.47 -10.23 4.92
CA ARG A 34 5.30 -11.35 4.46
C ARG A 34 6.35 -10.87 3.44
N LEU A 35 7.61 -11.23 3.67
CA LEU A 35 8.68 -11.06 2.69
C LEU A 35 8.44 -12.00 1.51
N ARG A 36 8.61 -11.48 0.31
CA ARG A 36 8.57 -12.16 -0.97
C ARG A 36 9.96 -12.06 -1.59
N ASP A 37 10.68 -13.17 -1.55
CA ASP A 37 12.04 -13.37 -2.06
C ASP A 37 12.05 -14.02 -3.45
N ASP A 38 10.87 -14.29 -4.02
CA ASP A 38 10.65 -14.72 -5.39
C ASP A 38 10.92 -13.63 -6.45
N PHE A 39 11.19 -12.40 -6.00
CA PHE A 39 11.57 -11.27 -6.86
C PHE A 39 13.08 -11.02 -6.86
N VAL A 40 13.59 -10.44 -7.95
CA VAL A 40 15.01 -10.03 -8.09
C VAL A 40 15.46 -9.15 -6.91
N ARG A 41 14.55 -8.32 -6.39
CA ARG A 41 14.72 -7.61 -5.12
C ARG A 41 13.63 -8.05 -4.16
N PRO A 42 13.98 -8.68 -3.02
CA PRO A 42 12.99 -9.08 -2.04
C PRO A 42 12.18 -7.88 -1.55
N VAL A 43 10.85 -8.03 -1.55
CA VAL A 43 9.92 -6.98 -1.13
C VAL A 43 8.90 -7.54 -0.16
N ARG A 44 8.37 -6.68 0.71
CA ARG A 44 7.25 -6.99 1.57
C ARG A 44 5.97 -6.44 0.95
N LEU A 45 4.90 -7.23 0.99
CA LEU A 45 3.62 -6.89 0.37
C LEU A 45 2.50 -6.89 1.41
N TYR A 46 1.82 -5.75 1.55
CA TYR A 46 0.68 -5.61 2.45
C TYR A 46 -0.59 -5.18 1.67
N PRO A 47 -1.64 -6.01 1.63
CA PRO A 47 -2.90 -5.65 0.97
C PRO A 47 -3.71 -4.66 1.82
N TYR A 48 -4.23 -3.61 1.18
CA TYR A 48 -5.09 -2.60 1.78
C TYR A 48 -6.26 -2.26 0.86
N ARG A 49 -7.42 -2.86 1.15
CA ARG A 49 -8.64 -2.74 0.33
C ARG A 49 -8.33 -3.10 -1.12
N ALA A 50 -8.55 -2.15 -2.04
CA ALA A 50 -8.29 -2.32 -3.47
C ALA A 50 -6.84 -2.04 -3.86
N HIS A 51 -5.89 -1.90 -2.94
CA HIS A 51 -4.48 -1.67 -3.25
C HIS A 51 -3.55 -2.64 -2.50
N VAL A 52 -2.32 -2.77 -2.97
CA VAL A 52 -1.24 -3.53 -2.33
C VAL A 52 -0.05 -2.58 -2.18
N VAL A 53 0.45 -2.46 -0.95
CA VAL A 53 1.63 -1.65 -0.63
C VAL A 53 2.85 -2.56 -0.68
N ALA A 54 3.79 -2.24 -1.57
CA ALA A 54 5.08 -2.90 -1.67
C ALA A 54 6.15 -2.02 -1.02
N TYR A 55 6.90 -2.58 -0.08
CA TYR A 55 7.95 -1.85 0.63
C TYR A 55 9.15 -2.73 0.94
N VAL A 56 10.26 -2.08 1.30
CA VAL A 56 11.46 -2.71 1.83
C VAL A 56 11.82 -2.08 3.17
N GLU A 57 12.53 -2.83 4.00
CA GLU A 57 13.06 -2.33 5.27
C GLU A 57 14.25 -1.40 5.03
N GLN A 58 14.37 -0.36 5.84
CA GLN A 58 15.54 0.52 5.91
C GLN A 58 15.97 0.69 7.37
N ALA A 59 17.15 1.25 7.59
CA ALA A 59 17.75 1.40 8.92
C ALA A 59 16.86 2.20 9.90
N ASP A 60 16.07 3.14 9.38
CA ASP A 60 15.22 4.06 10.13
C ASP A 60 13.72 3.89 9.83
N GLY A 61 13.32 2.79 9.17
CA GLY A 61 11.91 2.49 8.92
C GLY A 61 11.68 1.65 7.66
N ILE A 62 10.83 2.15 6.76
CA ILE A 62 10.52 1.46 5.50
C ILE A 62 10.60 2.43 4.32
N LEU A 63 10.96 1.89 3.16
CA LEU A 63 10.79 2.57 1.88
C LEU A 63 9.62 1.95 1.13
N ILE A 64 8.57 2.74 0.89
CA ILE A 64 7.47 2.33 0.03
C ILE A 64 7.93 2.40 -1.43
N VAL A 65 8.06 1.23 -2.06
CA VAL A 65 8.51 1.09 -3.44
C VAL A 65 7.37 1.37 -4.41
N ARG A 66 6.18 0.83 -4.13
CA ARG A 66 4.96 0.98 -4.95
C ARG A 66 3.68 0.86 -4.12
N VAL A 67 2.62 1.50 -4.60
CA VAL A 67 1.23 1.23 -4.20
C VAL A 67 0.49 0.80 -5.47
N LEU A 68 0.15 -0.48 -5.55
CA LEU A 68 -0.43 -1.12 -6.74
C LEU A 68 -1.93 -1.30 -6.53
N HIS A 69 -2.74 -1.23 -7.60
CA HIS A 69 -4.16 -1.56 -7.49
C HIS A 69 -4.34 -3.09 -7.47
N GLY A 70 -5.05 -3.62 -6.48
CA GLY A 70 -5.20 -5.05 -6.18
C GLY A 70 -5.97 -5.87 -7.21
N ARG A 71 -6.51 -5.24 -8.28
CA ARG A 71 -7.18 -5.94 -9.39
C ARG A 71 -6.25 -6.39 -10.53
N GLN A 72 -4.96 -6.12 -10.46
CA GLN A 72 -4.01 -6.70 -11.42
C GLN A 72 -2.80 -7.28 -10.73
N ASP A 73 -2.53 -8.55 -11.05
CA ASP A 73 -1.25 -9.26 -10.96
C ASP A 73 -0.05 -8.39 -10.53
N TRP A 74 0.07 -8.09 -9.23
CA TRP A 74 1.24 -7.35 -8.74
C TRP A 74 2.53 -8.13 -9.01
N ALA A 75 2.44 -9.46 -9.14
CA ALA A 75 3.52 -10.32 -9.58
C ALA A 75 4.07 -9.98 -10.98
N ARG A 76 3.26 -9.42 -11.88
CA ARG A 76 3.69 -9.02 -13.24
C ARG A 76 4.31 -7.63 -13.31
N HIS A 77 4.18 -6.81 -12.27
CA HIS A 77 4.65 -5.42 -12.25
C HIS A 77 5.87 -5.19 -11.35
N LEU A 78 6.38 -6.26 -10.73
CA LEU A 78 7.54 -6.24 -9.84
C LEU A 78 8.73 -7.06 -10.39
N THR A 79 8.64 -7.52 -11.64
CA THR A 79 9.76 -8.12 -12.40
C THR A 79 10.76 -7.08 -12.88
#